data_AF-A0A2E1UZC5-F1
#
_entry.id   AF-A0A2E1UZC5-F1
#
_cell.length_a   1.000
_cell.length_b   1.000
_cell.length_c   1.000
_cell.angle_alpha   90.00
_cell.angle_beta   90.00
_cell.angle_gamma   90.00
#
_symmetry.space_group_name_H-M   'P 1'
#
loop_
_entity.id
_entity.type
_entity.pdbx_description
1 polymer ?
#
loop_
_entity_poly.entity_id
_entity_poly.type
_entity_poly.pdbx_seq_one_letter_code
_entity_poly.pdbx_strand_id
1 'polypeptide(L)'
;MAEEEKKVETKDNGWYNSAASSFDRWRVFPRLLITLYGFAFYRTTEWFMTLPDPTNAQSAFVSVIVGAGAAWFGLYVGATSKK
;
A
#
# COMPACT_ATOMS: atom_id res chain seq x y z
N MET A 1 19.46 -44.78 -10.09
CA MET A 1 18.30 -43.93 -9.82
C MET A 1 18.84 -42.52 -9.70
N ALA A 2 18.90 -41.81 -10.83
CA ALA A 2 19.34 -40.42 -10.88
C ALA A 2 18.12 -39.65 -11.38
N GLU A 3 17.50 -38.91 -10.47
CA GLU A 3 16.36 -38.06 -10.74
C GLU A 3 16.89 -36.81 -11.45
N GLU A 4 16.60 -36.67 -12.75
CA GLU A 4 16.93 -35.47 -13.51
C GLU A 4 16.13 -34.28 -12.96
N GLU A 5 16.82 -33.32 -12.34
CA GLU A 5 16.25 -32.02 -12.00
C GLU A 5 15.85 -31.29 -13.28
N LYS A 6 14.56 -31.35 -13.63
CA LYS A 6 13.97 -30.54 -14.70
C LYS A 6 13.98 -29.06 -14.28
N LYS A 7 15.02 -28.34 -14.68
CA LYS A 7 15.09 -26.88 -14.58
C LYS A 7 13.95 -26.28 -15.42
N VAL A 8 12.95 -25.70 -14.76
CA VAL A 8 11.86 -24.98 -15.43
C VAL A 8 12.44 -23.69 -16.00
N GLU A 9 12.76 -23.71 -17.29
CA GLU A 9 13.18 -22.53 -18.05
C GLU A 9 11.94 -21.67 -18.31
N THR A 10 11.70 -20.68 -17.46
CA THR A 10 10.66 -19.67 -17.68
C THR A 10 11.11 -18.75 -18.83
N LYS A 11 10.59 -19.00 -20.04
CA LYS A 11 10.68 -18.06 -21.17
C LYS A 11 9.97 -16.75 -20.80
N ASP A 12 10.77 -15.78 -20.38
CA ASP A 12 10.32 -14.47 -19.94
C ASP A 12 10.39 -13.46 -21.11
N ASN A 13 9.45 -13.59 -22.05
CA ASN A 13 9.47 -12.80 -23.30
C ASN A 13 8.10 -12.19 -23.63
N GLY A 14 7.21 -12.04 -22.65
CA GLY A 14 5.95 -11.34 -22.84
C GLY A 14 6.15 -9.83 -22.69
N TRP A 15 5.73 -9.04 -23.68
CA TRP A 15 5.60 -7.57 -23.58
C TRP A 15 4.88 -7.13 -22.28
N TYR A 16 3.96 -7.97 -21.80
CA TYR A 16 3.25 -7.80 -20.53
C TYR A 16 4.18 -7.87 -19.32
N ASN A 17 5.17 -8.76 -19.31
CA ASN A 17 6.15 -8.90 -18.21
C ASN A 17 7.13 -7.73 -18.18
N SER A 18 7.56 -7.22 -19.35
CA SER A 18 8.42 -6.02 -19.42
C SER A 18 7.67 -4.75 -19.02
N ALA A 19 6.38 -4.63 -19.34
CA ALA A 19 5.55 -3.50 -18.94
C ALA A 19 5.21 -3.55 -17.44
N ALA A 20 4.88 -4.72 -16.90
CA ALA A 20 4.61 -4.92 -15.48
C ALA A 20 5.85 -4.64 -14.60
N SER A 21 7.02 -5.15 -15.01
CA SER A 21 8.29 -4.89 -14.30
C SER A 21 8.74 -3.42 -14.38
N SER A 22 8.44 -2.73 -15.49
CA SER A 22 8.74 -1.29 -15.63
C SER A 22 7.78 -0.40 -14.84
N PHE A 23 6.50 -0.79 -14.73
CA PHE A 23 5.51 -0.07 -13.92
C PHE A 23 5.78 -0.24 -12.41
N ASP A 24 6.19 -1.43 -11.98
CA ASP A 24 6.60 -1.70 -10.60
C ASP A 24 7.87 -0.92 -10.23
N ARG A 25 8.81 -0.75 -11.18
CA ARG A 25 10.04 0.04 -11.00
C ARG A 25 9.79 1.52 -10.68
N TRP A 26 8.67 2.08 -11.14
CA TRP A 26 8.27 3.46 -10.80
C TRP A 26 7.54 3.58 -9.46
N ARG A 27 7.31 2.46 -8.74
CA ARG A 27 6.61 2.42 -7.44
C ARG A 27 5.27 3.17 -7.49
N VAL A 28 4.56 3.08 -8.62
CA VAL A 28 3.30 3.80 -8.84
C VAL A 28 2.23 3.34 -7.87
N PHE A 29 2.07 2.03 -7.72
CA PHE A 29 1.08 1.44 -6.81
C PHE A 29 1.23 1.93 -5.36
N PRO A 30 2.44 1.92 -4.77
CA PRO A 30 2.60 2.46 -3.42
C PRO A 30 2.50 3.98 -3.29
N ARG A 31 2.89 4.75 -4.31
CA ARG A 31 2.66 6.21 -4.32
C ARG A 31 1.15 6.51 -4.42
N LEU A 32 0.41 5.77 -5.23
CA LEU A 32 -1.04 5.90 -5.28
C LEU A 32 -1.69 5.56 -3.95
N LEU A 33 -1.23 4.51 -3.27
CA LEU A 33 -1.71 4.17 -1.93
C LEU A 33 -1.45 5.27 -0.90
N ILE A 34 -0.26 5.90 -0.89
CA ILE A 34 0.01 7.00 0.05
C ILE A 34 -0.87 8.21 -0.24
N THR A 35 -1.07 8.55 -1.52
CA THR A 35 -1.89 9.69 -1.93
C THR A 35 -3.37 9.45 -1.64
N LEU A 36 -3.88 8.25 -1.95
CA LEU A 36 -5.25 7.84 -1.63
C LEU A 36 -5.49 7.88 -0.12
N TYR A 37 -4.51 7.41 0.66
CA TYR A 37 -4.58 7.40 2.11
C TYR A 37 -4.63 8.82 2.68
N GLY A 38 -3.76 9.72 2.22
CA GLY A 38 -3.80 11.14 2.59
C GLY A 38 -5.14 11.80 2.23
N PHE A 39 -5.71 11.46 1.06
CA PHE A 39 -7.03 11.93 0.66
C PHE A 39 -8.15 11.42 1.57
N ALA A 40 -8.15 10.13 1.91
CA ALA A 40 -9.11 9.53 2.83
C ALA A 40 -9.03 10.20 4.22
N PHE A 41 -7.82 10.48 4.69
CA PHE A 41 -7.57 11.20 5.93
C PHE A 41 -8.19 12.59 5.91
N TYR A 42 -7.86 13.38 4.88
CA TYR A 42 -8.38 14.72 4.70
C TYR A 42 -9.90 14.74 4.69
N ARG A 43 -10.53 13.84 3.93
CA ARG A 43 -12.00 13.70 3.88
C ARG A 43 -12.61 13.32 5.22
N THR A 44 -11.96 12.46 5.99
CA THR A 44 -12.46 12.04 7.30
C THR A 44 -12.36 13.18 8.32
N THR A 45 -11.26 13.93 8.31
CA THR A 45 -11.08 15.12 9.15
C THR A 45 -12.03 16.25 8.76
N GLU A 46 -12.19 16.51 7.46
CA GLU A 46 -13.15 17.47 6.93
C GLU A 46 -14.57 17.13 7.42
N TRP A 47 -15.02 15.89 7.21
CA TRP A 47 -16.30 15.42 7.71
C TRP A 47 -16.43 15.64 9.23
N PHE A 48 -15.44 15.21 10.02
CA PHE A 48 -15.48 15.35 11.48
C PHE A 48 -15.63 16.82 11.93
N MET A 49 -15.00 17.77 11.24
CA MET A 49 -15.11 19.20 11.55
C MET A 49 -16.44 19.82 11.11
N THR A 50 -17.18 19.20 10.18
CA THR A 50 -18.51 19.68 9.79
C THR A 50 -19.62 19.29 10.77
N LEU A 51 -19.35 18.42 11.75
CA LEU A 51 -20.37 17.96 12.69
C LEU A 51 -20.67 19.03 13.74
N PRO A 52 -21.97 19.36 13.97
CA PRO A 52 -22.37 20.35 14.96
C PRO A 52 -22.15 19.87 16.41
N ASP A 53 -22.24 18.56 16.66
CA ASP A 53 -21.94 17.92 17.95
C ASP A 53 -21.05 16.68 17.74
N PRO A 54 -19.71 16.82 17.80
CA PRO A 54 -18.81 15.70 17.64
C PRO A 54 -18.88 14.76 18.85
N THR A 55 -19.19 13.49 18.60
CA THR A 55 -19.25 12.46 19.65
C THR A 55 -17.89 11.78 19.87
N ASN A 56 -17.67 11.25 21.07
CA ASN A 56 -16.45 10.48 21.39
C ASN A 56 -16.25 9.24 20.49
N ALA A 57 -17.33 8.66 19.96
CA ALA A 57 -17.23 7.54 19.03
C ALA A 57 -16.67 7.98 17.67
N GLN A 58 -17.02 9.18 17.20
CA GLN A 58 -16.57 9.71 15.92
C GLN A 58 -15.10 10.16 15.98
N SER A 59 -14.66 10.71 17.11
CA SER A 59 -13.23 11.03 17.32
C SER A 59 -12.38 9.75 17.41
N ALA A 60 -12.91 8.70 18.04
CA ALA A 60 -12.26 7.39 18.05
C ALA A 60 -12.14 6.79 16.63
N PHE A 61 -13.16 6.95 15.78
CA PHE A 61 -13.10 6.51 14.37
C PHE A 61 -11.97 7.20 13.60
N VAL A 62 -11.83 8.53 13.72
CA VAL A 62 -10.73 9.28 13.09
C VAL A 62 -9.37 8.74 13.58
N SER A 63 -9.23 8.49 14.88
CA SER A 63 -8.00 7.94 15.49
C SER A 63 -7.63 6.55 14.95
N VAL A 64 -8.62 5.66 14.75
CA VAL A 64 -8.38 4.32 14.17
C VAL A 64 -7.90 4.43 12.73
N ILE A 65 -8.49 5.33 11.92
CA ILE A 65 -8.03 5.57 10.55
C ILE A 65 -6.57 6.03 10.59
N VAL A 66 -6.21 6.98 11.45
CA VAL A 66 -4.84 7.48 11.64
C VAL A 66 -3.85 6.38 12.03
N GLY A 67 -4.20 5.60 13.06
CA GLY A 67 -3.34 4.56 13.60
C GLY A 67 -3.08 3.43 12.60
N ALA A 68 -4.11 3.03 11.85
CA ALA A 68 -3.98 1.98 10.84
C ALA A 68 -3.02 2.36 9.70
N GLY A 69 -2.96 3.64 9.30
CA GLY A 69 -2.03 4.07 8.25
C GLY A 69 -0.60 4.18 8.70
N ALA A 70 -0.34 4.57 9.96
CA ALA A 70 1.00 4.59 10.51
C ALA A 70 1.61 3.17 10.51
N ALA A 71 0.82 2.16 10.86
CA ALA A 71 1.23 0.76 10.83
C ALA A 71 1.55 0.28 9.40
N TRP A 72 0.66 0.56 8.43
CA TRP A 72 0.88 0.16 7.04
C TRP A 72 2.08 0.89 6.40
N PHE A 73 2.23 2.18 6.68
CA PHE A 73 3.38 2.96 6.20
C PHE A 73 4.70 2.44 6.77
N GLY A 74 4.73 2.10 8.06
CA GLY A 74 5.89 1.50 8.71
C GLY A 74 6.29 0.16 8.07
N LEU A 75 5.32 -0.71 7.75
CA LEU A 75 5.57 -1.96 7.03
C LEU A 75 6.06 -1.69 5.59
N TYR A 76 5.48 -0.69 4.92
CA TYR A 76 5.82 -0.35 3.54
C TYR A 76 7.24 0.23 3.38
N VAL A 77 7.66 1.13 4.29
CA VAL A 77 8.99 1.74 4.27
C VAL A 77 10.04 0.81 4.88
N GLY A 78 9.69 0.06 5.93
CA GLY A 78 10.59 -0.86 6.63
C GLY A 78 10.96 -2.12 5.85
N ALA A 79 10.13 -2.56 4.90
CA ALA A 79 10.41 -3.74 4.07
C ALA A 79 11.68 -3.59 3.20
N THR A 80 12.19 -2.37 2.99
CA THR A 80 13.40 -2.14 2.19
C THR A 80 14.72 -2.38 2.94
N SER A 81 14.69 -2.61 4.26
CA SER A 81 15.89 -2.57 5.10
C SER A 81 16.46 -3.93 5.52
N LYS A 82 15.92 -5.06 5.06
CA LYS A 82 16.54 -6.37 5.34
C LYS A 82 17.65 -6.65 4.32
N LYS A 83 18.84 -6.10 4.61
CA LYS A 83 20.11 -6.47 3.97
C LYS A 83 20.80 -7.54 4.80
#